data_AF-A0A3S1CVK3-F1
#
_entry.id   AF-A0A3S1CVK3-F1
#
_cell.length_a   1.000
_cell.length_b   1.000
_cell.length_c   1.000
_cell.angle_alpha   90.00
_cell.angle_beta   90.00
_cell.angle_gamma   90.00
#
_symmetry.space_group_name_H-M   'P 1'
#
loop_
_entity.id
_entity.type
_entity.pdbx_description
1 polymer ?
#
loop_
_entity_poly.entity_id
_entity_poly.type
_entity_poly.pdbx_seq_one_letter_code
_entity_poly.pdbx_strand_id
1 'polypeptide(L)'
;MAAAEIPNLTDSARAVLRVLAAHGPVTRPKLGAMLDLSKPTMSAAVSELSALGLVASRGIERGAIGRTATIYGIGPGAGYAIGIDVGDAQVRAVAYSID
;
A
#
# COMPACT_ATOMS: atom_id res chain seq x y z
N MET A 1 -16.51 12.73 12.92
CA MET A 1 -15.55 11.96 12.12
C MET A 1 -15.02 12.93 11.08
N ALA A 2 -13.77 13.41 11.20
CA ALA A 2 -13.22 14.31 10.21
C ALA A 2 -13.18 13.58 8.86
N ALA A 3 -13.68 14.21 7.79
CA ALA A 3 -13.46 13.68 6.45
C ALA A 3 -11.95 13.50 6.29
N ALA A 4 -11.50 12.28 6.01
CA ALA A 4 -10.09 12.02 5.77
C ALA A 4 -9.67 12.91 4.59
N GLU A 5 -8.76 13.85 4.84
CA GLU A 5 -8.20 14.68 3.80
C GLU A 5 -7.47 13.75 2.82
N ILE A 6 -7.93 13.71 1.56
CA ILE A 6 -7.33 12.83 0.56
C ILE A 6 -5.92 13.37 0.28
N PRO A 7 -4.85 12.63 0.62
CA PRO A 7 -3.51 13.14 0.46
C PRO A 7 -3.19 13.33 -1.03
N ASN A 8 -2.55 14.45 -1.35
CA ASN A 8 -2.00 14.69 -2.68
C ASN A 8 -0.74 13.84 -2.85
N LEU A 9 -0.88 12.71 -3.55
CA LEU A 9 0.22 11.80 -3.85
C LEU A 9 0.90 12.17 -5.17
N THR A 10 2.23 12.03 -5.21
CA THR A 10 2.98 12.02 -6.46
C THR A 10 2.52 10.87 -7.38
N ASP A 11 2.75 11.00 -8.69
CA ASP A 11 2.38 9.95 -9.65
C ASP A 11 3.08 8.62 -9.38
N SER A 12 4.36 8.68 -8.96
CA SER A 12 5.14 7.50 -8.58
C SER A 12 4.60 6.85 -7.30
N ALA A 13 4.24 7.63 -6.27
CA ALA A 13 3.60 7.11 -5.06
C ALA A 13 2.24 6.47 -5.38
N ARG A 14 1.43 7.11 -6.22
CA ARG A 14 0.14 6.57 -6.66
C ARG A 14 0.31 5.25 -7.42
N ALA A 15 1.32 5.13 -8.28
CA ALA A 15 1.63 3.90 -9.01
C ALA A 15 2.07 2.77 -8.06
N VAL A 16 2.96 3.08 -7.10
CA VAL A 16 3.42 2.11 -6.08
C VAL A 16 2.25 1.61 -5.24
N LEU A 17 1.40 2.51 -4.73
CA LEU A 17 0.24 2.15 -3.91
C LEU A 17 -0.72 1.22 -4.67
N ARG A 18 -0.98 1.49 -5.96
CA ARG A 18 -1.80 0.62 -6.81
C ARG A 18 -1.21 -0.77 -6.98
N VAL A 19 0.10 -0.88 -7.21
CA VAL A 19 0.74 -2.19 -7.36
C VAL A 19 0.65 -2.99 -6.07
N LEU A 20 0.92 -2.37 -4.93
CA LEU A 20 0.81 -3.01 -3.61
C LEU A 20 -0.63 -3.45 -3.30
N ALA A 21 -1.63 -2.63 -3.64
CA ALA A 21 -3.03 -2.99 -3.45
C ALA A 21 -3.46 -4.18 -4.33
N ALA A 22 -2.94 -4.27 -5.57
CA ALA A 22 -3.31 -5.32 -6.51
C ALA A 22 -2.52 -6.64 -6.33
N HIS A 23 -1.25 -6.57 -5.93
CA HIS A 23 -0.36 -7.74 -5.89
C HIS A 23 0.03 -8.17 -4.46
N GLY A 24 -0.41 -7.43 -3.45
CA GLY A 24 -0.03 -7.66 -2.06
C GLY A 24 1.40 -7.21 -1.74
N PRO A 25 1.99 -7.68 -0.62
CA PRO A 25 3.31 -7.25 -0.17
C PRO A 25 4.45 -7.65 -1.14
N VAL A 26 5.32 -6.70 -1.49
CA VAL A 26 6.41 -6.89 -2.44
C VAL A 26 7.68 -6.18 -1.97
N THR A 27 8.86 -6.69 -2.36
CA THR A 27 10.13 -6.01 -2.04
C THR A 27 10.37 -4.76 -2.87
N ARG A 28 11.10 -3.80 -2.31
CA ARG A 28 11.42 -2.53 -2.97
C ARG A 28 12.12 -2.69 -4.35
N PRO A 29 13.10 -3.59 -4.54
CA PRO A 29 13.72 -3.80 -5.85
C PRO A 29 12.73 -4.36 -6.88
N LYS A 30 11.81 -5.24 -6.44
CA LYS A 30 10.78 -5.82 -7.31
C LYS A 30 9.74 -4.78 -7.72
N LEU A 31 9.33 -3.89 -6.80
CA LEU A 31 8.52 -2.72 -7.15
C LEU A 31 9.21 -1.84 -8.20
N GLY A 32 10.51 -1.57 -8.02
CA GLY A 32 11.33 -0.81 -8.98
C GLY A 32 11.28 -1.40 -10.39
N ALA A 33 11.45 -2.71 -10.49
CA ALA A 33 11.40 -3.43 -11.76
C ALA A 33 9.98 -3.47 -12.37
N MET A 34 8.94 -3.66 -11.57
CA MET A 34 7.54 -3.72 -12.06
C MET A 34 7.05 -2.38 -12.61
N LEU A 35 7.53 -1.27 -12.04
CA LEU A 35 7.09 0.08 -12.38
C LEU A 35 8.09 0.85 -13.25
N ASP A 36 9.19 0.22 -13.65
CA ASP A 36 10.31 0.84 -14.38
C ASP A 36 10.79 2.16 -13.72
N LEU A 37 10.79 2.17 -12.38
CA LEU A 37 11.19 3.35 -11.61
C LEU A 37 12.65 3.22 -11.20
N SER A 38 13.40 4.32 -11.38
CA SER A 38 14.76 4.43 -10.87
C SER A 38 14.78 4.21 -9.35
N LYS A 39 15.90 3.71 -8.82
CA LYS A 39 16.10 3.51 -7.37
C LYS A 39 15.77 4.77 -6.54
N PRO A 40 16.22 6.00 -6.89
CA PRO A 40 15.87 7.19 -6.12
C PRO A 40 14.37 7.53 -6.21
N THR A 41 13.74 7.41 -7.38
CA THR A 41 12.29 7.67 -7.54
C THR A 41 11.44 6.69 -6.74
N MET A 42 11.74 5.39 -6.85
CA MET A 42 11.10 4.35 -6.03
C MET A 42 11.34 4.60 -4.55
N SER A 43 12.52 5.11 -4.19
CA SER A 43 12.85 5.39 -2.80
C SER A 43 11.98 6.49 -2.22
N ALA A 44 11.87 7.60 -2.93
CA ALA A 44 11.04 8.75 -2.55
C ALA A 44 9.55 8.36 -2.45
N ALA A 45 9.02 7.62 -3.43
CA ALA A 45 7.64 7.17 -3.45
C ALA A 45 7.27 6.32 -2.21
N VAL A 46 8.12 5.35 -1.85
CA VAL A 46 7.90 4.53 -0.65
C VAL A 46 7.99 5.38 0.62
N SER A 47 8.94 6.31 0.71
CA SER A 47 9.07 7.20 1.86
C SER A 47 7.86 8.11 2.05
N GLU A 48 7.33 8.68 0.97
CA GLU A 48 6.10 9.49 0.98
C GLU A 48 4.91 8.68 1.51
N LEU A 49 4.68 7.48 0.94
CA LEU A 49 3.57 6.62 1.36
C LEU A 49 3.72 6.12 2.80
N SER A 50 4.93 5.83 3.25
CA SER A 50 5.19 5.42 4.64
C SER A 50 4.99 6.57 5.63
N ALA A 51 5.35 7.81 5.26
CA ALA A 51 5.07 8.99 6.10
C ALA A 51 3.56 9.21 6.29
N LEU A 52 2.76 8.86 5.28
CA LEU A 52 1.29 8.90 5.34
C LEU A 52 0.66 7.63 5.97
N GLY A 53 1.47 6.64 6.35
CA GLY A 53 0.99 5.36 6.89
C GLY A 53 0.27 4.46 5.87
N LEU A 54 0.25 4.83 4.58
CA LEU A 54 -0.41 4.08 3.51
C LEU A 54 0.37 2.83 3.10
N VAL A 55 1.68 2.80 3.36
CA VAL A 55 2.56 1.66 3.10
C VAL A 55 3.45 1.41 4.31
N ALA A 56 3.57 0.15 4.72
CA ALA A 56 4.40 -0.25 5.85
C ALA A 56 5.33 -1.42 5.49
N SER A 57 6.43 -1.55 6.21
CA SER A 57 7.25 -2.76 6.15
C SER A 57 6.50 -3.92 6.79
N ARG A 58 6.36 -5.02 6.04
CA ARG A 58 5.70 -6.27 6.47
C ARG A 58 6.71 -7.37 6.81
N GLY A 59 8.00 -7.04 6.84
CA GLY A 59 9.08 -7.97 7.15
C GLY A 59 10.27 -7.85 6.22
N ILE A 60 11.11 -8.88 6.26
CA ILE A 60 12.37 -8.96 5.52
C ILE A 60 12.47 -10.30 4.79
N GLU A 61 12.75 -10.24 3.49
CA GLU A 61 13.12 -11.40 2.69
C GLU A 61 14.64 -11.60 2.78
N ARG A 62 15.08 -12.79 3.24
CA ARG A 62 16.50 -13.15 3.29
C ARG A 62 16.90 -13.83 1.97
N GLY A 63 17.80 -13.19 1.22
CA GLY A 63 18.39 -13.77 0.02
C GLY A 63 19.54 -14.74 0.32
N ALA A 64 20.11 -15.31 -0.75
CA ALA A 64 21.07 -16.41 -0.71
C ALA A 64 22.30 -16.17 0.19
N ILE A 65 22.89 -14.96 0.20
CA ILE A 65 24.00 -14.58 1.09
C ILE A 65 23.97 -13.06 1.33
N GLY A 66 23.82 -12.62 2.58
CA GLY A 66 23.99 -11.22 3.03
C GLY A 66 22.98 -10.16 2.54
N ARG A 67 22.18 -10.45 1.52
CA ARG A 67 21.21 -9.49 0.95
C ARG A 67 19.85 -9.64 1.63
N THR A 68 19.50 -8.69 2.49
CA THR A 68 18.17 -8.57 3.09
C THR A 68 17.35 -7.55 2.30
N ALA A 69 16.16 -7.92 1.86
CA ALA A 69 15.24 -7.00 1.17
C ALA A 69 14.00 -6.77 2.04
N THR A 70 13.69 -5.52 2.32
CA THR A 70 12.46 -5.16 3.02
C THR A 70 11.25 -5.42 2.12
N ILE A 71 10.27 -6.12 2.66
CA ILE A 71 8.96 -6.34 2.04
C ILE A 71 8.05 -5.19 2.48
N TYR A 72 7.42 -4.53 1.52
CA TYR A 72 6.45 -3.46 1.76
C TYR A 72 5.06 -3.94 1.36
N GLY A 73 4.06 -3.61 2.16
CA GLY A 73 2.65 -3.84 1.86
C GLY A 73 1.80 -2.63 2.21
N ILE A 74 0.49 -2.73 2.03
CA ILE A 74 -0.43 -1.71 2.51
C ILE A 74 -0.25 -1.53 4.02
N GLY A 75 -0.24 -0.27 4.44
CA GLY A 75 -0.07 0.13 5.83
C GLY A 75 -1.41 0.39 6.53
N PRO A 76 -1.44 0.36 7.87
CA PRO A 76 -2.67 0.54 8.65
C PRO A 76 -3.29 1.93 8.51
N GLY A 77 -2.54 2.92 7.99
CA GLY A 77 -3.06 4.23 7.66
C GLY A 77 -3.94 4.26 6.40
N ALA A 78 -4.01 3.16 5.63
CA ALA A 78 -4.90 3.05 4.48
C ALA A 78 -6.38 3.05 4.86
N GLY A 79 -6.72 2.70 6.12
CA GLY A 79 -8.07 2.77 6.66
C GLY A 79 -8.90 1.52 6.41
N TYR A 80 -10.22 1.70 6.41
CA TYR A 80 -11.21 0.62 6.34
C TYR A 80 -12.18 0.86 5.19
N ALA A 81 -12.64 -0.21 4.56
CA ALA A 81 -13.74 -0.19 3.60
C ALA A 81 -14.99 -0.79 4.24
N ILE A 82 -16.14 -0.16 4.00
CA ILE A 82 -17.45 -0.70 4.41
C ILE A 82 -18.28 -0.92 3.14
N GLY A 83 -18.69 -2.17 2.91
CA GLY A 83 -19.66 -2.52 1.87
C GLY A 83 -21.05 -2.61 2.48
N ILE A 84 -22.03 -1.93 1.89
CA ILE A 84 -23.43 -1.95 2.34
C ILE A 84 -24.29 -2.45 1.19
N ASP A 85 -25.10 -3.47 1.46
CA ASP A 85 -26.09 -4.04 0.55
C ASP A 85 -27.49 -3.80 1.13
N VAL A 86 -28.36 -3.14 0.36
CA VAL A 86 -29.69 -2.70 0.78
C VAL A 86 -30.74 -3.43 -0.04
N GLY A 87 -31.41 -4.40 0.58
CA GLY A 87 -32.58 -5.08 0.04
C GLY A 87 -33.89 -4.55 0.62
N ASP A 88 -35.04 -5.06 0.15
CA ASP A 88 -36.34 -4.56 0.62
C ASP A 88 -36.61 -4.88 2.10
N ALA A 89 -36.20 -6.08 2.55
CA ALA A 89 -36.49 -6.59 3.89
C ALA A 89 -35.29 -6.59 4.83
N GLN A 90 -34.07 -6.37 4.32
CA GLN A 90 -32.84 -6.42 5.11
C GLN A 90 -31.76 -5.47 4.57
N VAL A 91 -30.91 -4.99 5.47
CA VAL A 91 -29.67 -4.30 5.16
C VAL A 91 -28.51 -5.15 5.67
N ARG A 92 -27.52 -5.39 4.83
CA ARG A 92 -26.28 -6.10 5.17
C ARG A 92 -25.11 -5.13 5.08
N ALA A 93 -24.17 -5.25 6.01
CA ALA A 93 -22.95 -4.48 5.99
C ALA A 93 -21.75 -5.39 6.30
N VAL A 94 -20.64 -5.13 5.62
CA VAL A 94 -19.34 -5.77 5.88
C VAL A 94 -18.28 -4.68 6.05
N ALA A 95 -17.40 -4.83 7.03
CA ALA A 95 -16.26 -3.95 7.24
C ALA A 95 -14.96 -4.73 7.07
N TYR A 96 -13.99 -4.14 6.39
CA TYR A 96 -12.70 -4.76 6.10
C TYR A 96 -11.57 -3.73 6.26
N SER A 97 -10.44 -4.14 6.85
CA SER A 97 -9.22 -3.33 6.88
C SER A 97 -8.54 -3.38 5.52
N ILE A 98 -8.02 -2.26 5.02
CA ILE A 98 -7.41 -2.23 3.68
C ILE A 98 -5.98 -2.83 3.69
N ASP A 99 -5.41 -3.06 4.88
CA ASP A 99 -4.02 -3.49 5.11
C ASP A 99 -3.80 -4.99 5.32
#